data_AF-A0A0N8IM26-F1
#
_entry.id   AF-A0A0N8IM26-F1
#
_cell.length_a   1.000
_cell.length_b   1.000
_cell.length_c   1.000
_cell.angle_alpha   90.00
_cell.angle_beta   90.00
_cell.angle_gamma   90.00
#
_symmetry.space_group_name_H-M   'P 1'
#
loop_
_entity.id
_entity.type
_entity.pdbx_description
1 polymer ?
#
loop_
_entity_poly.entity_id
_entity_poly.type
_entity_poly.pdbx_seq_one_letter_code
_entity_poly.pdbx_strand_id
1 'polypeptide(L)'
;MDTRSKLEDKELAQIERFIRETPIEVDLVNRTMNKYESKRNTQQLKSFKTRRKIRQRIMTMTVSAAMIFSLVFITGLISPTMAATMKEVPILSSIFKLAGDLGLQTADEKGLSTKLHTSVTHEGFTLGISEVVYDGTRVSIAIERPHIENENEKETLQERISDIKLFINDVPINSFAPENSNSIGIMMHPGKDNDSAIIEFADLRNQGGRPFPEQFDLTMSTTITGIQDPLKIDIPVKNKIEDYVTLQPNVSRDYDNIRFTVKKIELTPITTNITTQKVLTDNSKFSLSPLAMAIGVDIFDDQGNKLKLISGNGWNDPNGSDQIMDYRLHPFESIPKTITLKPYVQLYEDYQMGIHQLDENGESKIQYIPELEVTLPINSQNN
;
A
#
# COMPACT_ATOMS: atom_id res chain seq x y z
N MET A 1 44.18 7.86 7.51
CA MET A 1 45.12 6.80 7.07
C MET A 1 44.43 5.50 7.36
N ASP A 2 43.96 4.86 6.30
CA ASP A 2 43.06 3.71 6.35
C ASP A 2 43.89 2.44 6.51
N THR A 3 43.81 1.80 7.67
CA THR A 3 44.52 0.55 7.96
C THR A 3 43.60 -0.63 7.69
N ARG A 4 43.22 -0.81 6.43
CA ARG A 4 42.63 -2.07 5.98
C ARG A 4 43.74 -3.11 5.88
N SER A 5 43.55 -4.25 6.54
CA SER A 5 44.60 -5.26 6.65
C SER A 5 44.71 -6.03 5.34
N LYS A 6 45.95 -6.32 4.89
CA LYS A 6 46.22 -7.15 3.70
C LYS A 6 45.55 -8.53 3.74
N LEU A 7 45.12 -8.99 4.93
CA LEU A 7 44.40 -10.24 5.11
C LEU A 7 42.94 -10.12 4.66
N GLU A 8 42.27 -9.01 4.98
CA GLU A 8 40.87 -8.75 4.65
C GLU A 8 40.68 -8.56 3.14
N ASP A 9 41.65 -7.90 2.48
CA ASP A 9 41.63 -7.74 1.02
C ASP A 9 41.77 -9.08 0.29
N LYS A 10 42.48 -10.02 0.90
CA LYS A 10 42.69 -11.36 0.32
C LYS A 10 41.46 -12.25 0.48
N GLU A 11 40.74 -12.10 1.60
CA GLU A 11 39.48 -12.81 1.84
C GLU A 11 38.36 -12.30 0.93
N LEU A 12 38.25 -10.99 0.74
CA LEU A 12 37.30 -10.39 -0.20
C LEU A 12 37.57 -10.79 -1.65
N ALA A 13 38.84 -10.82 -2.07
CA ALA A 13 39.20 -11.30 -3.41
C ALA A 13 38.86 -12.79 -3.61
N GLN A 14 38.94 -13.62 -2.56
CA GLN A 14 38.51 -15.01 -2.62
C GLN A 14 36.99 -15.16 -2.75
N ILE A 15 36.22 -14.38 -1.99
CA ILE A 15 34.75 -14.39 -2.05
C ILE A 15 34.27 -13.94 -3.44
N GLU A 16 34.86 -12.86 -3.99
CA GLU A 16 34.51 -12.40 -5.33
C GLU A 16 34.80 -13.46 -6.40
N ARG A 17 35.93 -14.18 -6.27
CA ARG A 17 36.25 -15.29 -7.17
C ARG A 17 35.23 -16.42 -7.06
N PHE A 18 34.83 -16.81 -5.84
CA PHE A 18 33.81 -17.85 -5.65
C PHE A 18 32.46 -17.48 -6.26
N ILE A 19 32.06 -16.20 -6.16
CA ILE A 19 30.80 -15.72 -6.77
C ILE A 19 30.87 -15.77 -8.30
N ARG A 20 31.99 -15.35 -8.90
CA ARG A 20 32.16 -15.33 -10.35
C ARG A 20 32.32 -16.72 -10.98
N GLU A 21 32.92 -17.65 -10.25
CA GLU A 21 33.27 -18.98 -10.77
C GLU A 21 32.23 -20.07 -10.43
N THR A 22 31.19 -19.77 -9.65
CA THR A 22 30.10 -20.73 -9.38
C THR A 22 29.05 -20.64 -10.48
N PRO A 23 28.98 -21.58 -11.44
CA PRO A 23 27.89 -21.64 -12.40
C PRO A 23 26.59 -21.94 -11.67
N ILE A 24 25.69 -20.97 -11.60
CA ILE A 24 24.34 -21.16 -11.06
C ILE A 24 23.49 -21.78 -12.17
N GLU A 25 23.47 -23.10 -12.22
CA GLU A 25 22.54 -23.83 -13.09
C GLU A 25 21.18 -23.92 -12.38
N VAL A 26 20.33 -22.90 -12.57
CA VAL A 26 18.96 -22.91 -12.03
C VAL A 26 18.09 -23.75 -12.96
N ASP A 27 17.89 -25.02 -12.61
CA ASP A 27 16.95 -25.89 -13.31
C ASP A 27 15.50 -25.55 -12.96
N LEU A 28 15.02 -24.46 -13.57
CA LEU A 28 13.64 -23.98 -13.47
C LEU A 28 12.66 -24.91 -14.21
N VAL A 29 13.14 -25.72 -15.16
CA VAL A 29 12.33 -26.57 -16.01
C VAL A 29 11.85 -27.79 -15.22
N ASN A 30 12.77 -28.54 -14.59
CA ASN A 30 12.38 -29.71 -13.80
C ASN A 30 11.55 -29.33 -12.56
N ARG A 31 11.82 -28.17 -11.94
CA ARG A 31 11.02 -27.66 -10.81
C ARG A 31 9.60 -27.27 -11.23
N THR A 32 9.43 -26.72 -12.43
CA THR A 32 8.10 -26.39 -12.97
C THR A 32 7.35 -27.65 -13.40
N MET A 33 8.04 -28.61 -14.01
CA MET A 33 7.41 -29.83 -14.51
C MET A 33 6.96 -30.76 -13.37
N ASN A 34 7.75 -30.90 -12.30
CA ASN A 34 7.36 -31.63 -11.09
C ASN A 34 6.13 -31.03 -10.39
N LYS A 35 5.93 -29.72 -10.51
CA LYS A 35 4.76 -29.01 -9.93
C LYS A 35 3.48 -29.23 -10.76
N TYR A 36 3.61 -29.50 -12.05
CA TYR A 36 2.49 -29.84 -12.93
C TYR A 36 2.09 -31.32 -12.83
N GLU A 37 3.04 -32.23 -12.70
CA GLU A 37 2.76 -33.67 -12.57
C GLU A 37 2.15 -34.02 -11.21
N SER A 38 2.60 -33.37 -10.12
CA SER A 38 2.02 -33.56 -8.78
C SER A 38 0.57 -33.10 -8.66
N LYS A 39 0.13 -32.11 -9.45
CA LYS A 39 -1.26 -31.63 -9.51
C LYS A 39 -2.19 -32.57 -10.30
N ARG A 40 -1.65 -33.38 -11.22
CA ARG A 40 -2.44 -34.30 -12.04
C ARG A 40 -2.78 -35.61 -11.32
N ASN A 41 -1.95 -36.02 -10.35
CA ASN A 41 -2.14 -37.26 -9.58
C ASN A 41 -3.18 -37.16 -8.45
N THR A 42 -3.68 -35.98 -8.10
CA THR A 42 -4.65 -35.79 -7.00
C THR A 42 -6.12 -35.69 -7.44
N GLN A 43 -6.42 -35.80 -8.74
CA GLN A 43 -7.79 -35.79 -9.27
C GLN A 43 -8.09 -37.01 -10.16
N GLN A 44 -7.93 -38.21 -9.59
CA GLN A 44 -8.61 -39.40 -10.09
C GLN A 44 -8.93 -40.32 -8.92
N LEU A 45 -10.19 -40.29 -8.47
CA LEU A 45 -11.00 -41.43 -8.01
C LEU A 45 -12.17 -40.91 -7.16
N LYS A 46 -13.35 -40.88 -7.76
CA LYS A 46 -14.59 -41.42 -7.19
C LYS A 46 -15.68 -41.39 -8.26
N SER A 47 -15.78 -42.49 -9.00
CA SER A 47 -17.00 -42.87 -9.68
C SER A 47 -18.02 -43.31 -8.64
N PHE A 48 -19.30 -42.97 -8.79
CA PHE A 48 -20.36 -43.98 -8.80
C PHE A 48 -21.57 -43.47 -9.59
N LYS A 49 -22.00 -44.33 -10.52
CA LYS A 49 -23.18 -44.22 -11.37
C LYS A 49 -24.45 -44.18 -10.52
N THR A 50 -25.48 -43.45 -10.95
CA THR A 50 -26.79 -44.08 -11.21
C THR A 50 -27.51 -43.37 -12.35
N ARG A 51 -27.96 -44.17 -13.33
CA ARG A 51 -28.81 -43.79 -14.46
C ARG A 51 -30.25 -43.57 -14.00
N ARG A 52 -30.94 -42.54 -14.52
CA ARG A 52 -32.29 -42.72 -15.09
C ARG A 52 -32.66 -41.58 -16.06
N LYS A 53 -33.38 -41.98 -17.11
CA LYS A 53 -33.66 -41.27 -18.36
C LYS A 53 -34.84 -40.29 -18.26
N ILE A 54 -34.71 -39.17 -18.98
CA ILE A 54 -35.62 -38.57 -19.99
C ILE A 54 -37.09 -38.35 -19.59
N ARG A 55 -37.60 -37.10 -19.65
CA ARG A 55 -38.47 -36.61 -20.77
C ARG A 55 -38.87 -35.14 -20.60
N GLN A 56 -39.08 -34.53 -21.76
CA GLN A 56 -39.48 -33.14 -22.03
C GLN A 56 -40.79 -32.72 -21.37
N ARG A 57 -40.92 -31.43 -21.07
CA ARG A 57 -42.14 -30.67 -21.40
C ARG A 57 -41.85 -29.16 -21.45
N ILE A 58 -41.89 -28.63 -22.67
CA ILE A 58 -42.27 -27.25 -22.93
C ILE A 58 -43.80 -27.21 -22.78
N MET A 59 -44.33 -26.33 -21.94
CA MET A 59 -45.62 -25.70 -22.21
C MET A 59 -45.66 -24.31 -21.58
N THR A 60 -46.16 -23.41 -22.41
CA THR A 60 -46.15 -21.95 -22.40
C THR A 60 -47.21 -21.32 -21.50
N MET A 61 -46.97 -20.03 -21.19
CA MET A 61 -47.93 -18.94 -20.92
C MET A 61 -48.70 -18.95 -19.60
N THR A 62 -48.45 -17.93 -18.75
CA THR A 62 -49.30 -16.73 -18.75
C THR A 62 -48.59 -15.53 -18.12
N VAL A 63 -48.87 -14.38 -18.71
CA VAL A 63 -48.29 -13.05 -18.48
C VAL A 63 -48.81 -12.45 -17.18
N SER A 64 -47.90 -12.02 -16.31
CA SER A 64 -48.14 -10.93 -15.36
C SER A 64 -47.06 -9.89 -15.60
N ALA A 65 -47.47 -8.81 -16.28
CA ALA A 65 -46.66 -7.65 -16.57
C ALA A 65 -46.29 -6.92 -15.27
N ALA A 66 -45.00 -6.92 -14.92
CA ALA A 66 -44.28 -5.81 -14.29
C ALA A 66 -42.85 -6.27 -13.95
N MET A 67 -41.87 -5.40 -14.15
CA MET A 67 -40.42 -5.58 -13.93
C MET A 67 -39.64 -6.25 -15.07
N ILE A 68 -39.74 -5.66 -16.26
CA ILE A 68 -38.58 -5.63 -17.18
C ILE A 68 -37.91 -4.28 -16.95
N PHE A 69 -36.85 -4.27 -16.13
CA PHE A 69 -35.61 -3.51 -16.33
C PHE A 69 -34.53 -3.85 -15.27
N SER A 70 -34.51 -5.09 -14.78
CA SER A 70 -33.39 -5.64 -14.00
C SER A 70 -32.62 -6.65 -14.85
N LEU A 71 -32.09 -6.19 -15.99
CA LEU A 71 -31.06 -6.88 -16.76
C LEU A 71 -30.36 -5.86 -17.68
N VAL A 72 -29.80 -4.81 -17.07
CA VAL A 72 -28.87 -3.90 -17.77
C VAL A 72 -27.45 -4.37 -17.43
N PHE A 73 -26.91 -5.14 -18.37
CA PHE A 73 -25.49 -5.27 -18.71
C PHE A 73 -24.46 -5.32 -17.56
N ILE A 74 -24.04 -6.54 -17.24
CA ILE A 74 -22.67 -6.83 -16.79
C ILE A 74 -21.75 -6.73 -18.02
N THR A 75 -21.56 -5.51 -18.50
CA THR A 75 -20.42 -5.10 -19.33
C THR A 75 -20.06 -3.73 -18.81
N GLY A 76 -18.86 -3.59 -18.25
CA GLY A 76 -18.40 -2.33 -17.67
C GLY A 76 -18.73 -1.17 -18.61
N LEU A 77 -19.51 -0.22 -18.11
CA LEU A 77 -19.75 1.04 -18.79
C LEU A 77 -18.42 1.80 -18.79
N ILE A 78 -17.59 1.46 -19.77
CA ILE A 78 -16.57 2.37 -20.27
C ILE A 78 -17.38 3.59 -20.72
N SER A 79 -17.28 4.69 -19.97
CA SER A 79 -17.89 5.97 -20.33
C SER A 79 -17.62 6.25 -21.82
N PRO A 80 -18.59 6.73 -22.62
CA PRO A 80 -18.38 7.05 -24.04
C PRO A 80 -17.20 8.01 -24.29
N THR A 81 -16.78 8.78 -23.28
CA THR A 81 -15.60 9.65 -23.34
C THR A 81 -14.27 8.89 -23.30
N MET A 82 -14.26 7.65 -22.79
CA MET A 82 -13.06 6.84 -22.57
C MET A 82 -12.66 6.01 -23.82
N ALA A 83 -13.56 5.87 -24.80
CA ALA A 83 -13.29 5.19 -26.07
C ALA A 83 -12.39 5.99 -27.03
N ALA A 84 -12.10 7.27 -26.76
CA ALA A 84 -11.41 8.15 -27.70
C ALA A 84 -9.88 8.25 -27.53
N THR A 85 -9.26 7.63 -26.50
CA THR A 85 -7.82 7.82 -26.21
C THR A 85 -7.04 6.56 -25.87
N MET A 86 -7.43 5.39 -26.38
CA MET A 86 -6.57 4.19 -26.31
C MET A 86 -5.50 4.23 -27.42
N LYS A 87 -4.30 4.70 -27.08
CA LYS A 87 -3.07 4.31 -27.80
C LYS A 87 -2.40 3.21 -26.97
N GLU A 88 -2.14 2.06 -27.61
CA GLU A 88 -1.45 0.93 -26.99
C GLU A 88 -0.05 1.38 -26.51
N VAL A 89 0.14 1.46 -25.19
CA VAL A 89 1.46 1.49 -24.57
C VAL A 89 1.93 0.03 -24.48
N PRO A 90 3.17 -0.31 -24.88
CA PRO A 90 3.72 -1.65 -24.69
C PRO A 90 3.56 -2.09 -23.23
N ILE A 91 3.30 -3.38 -22.99
CA ILE A 91 3.22 -3.97 -21.64
C ILE A 91 4.61 -3.85 -21.00
N LEU A 92 4.89 -2.72 -20.39
CA LEU A 92 6.10 -2.53 -19.58
C LEU A 92 5.93 -3.37 -18.31
N SER A 93 7.03 -3.93 -17.82
CA SER A 93 7.08 -4.60 -16.52
C SER A 93 6.41 -3.73 -15.46
N SER A 94 5.53 -4.33 -14.63
CA SER A 94 4.80 -3.63 -13.57
C SER A 94 5.72 -2.72 -12.76
N ILE A 95 5.34 -1.45 -12.63
CA ILE A 95 6.06 -0.46 -11.83
C ILE A 95 6.06 -0.88 -10.35
N PHE A 96 4.99 -1.55 -9.88
CA PHE A 96 4.89 -2.05 -8.51
C PHE A 96 5.92 -3.12 -8.18
N LYS A 97 6.38 -3.95 -9.14
CA LYS A 97 7.47 -4.90 -8.91
C LYS A 97 8.80 -4.23 -8.54
N LEU A 98 8.98 -2.99 -8.98
CA LEU A 98 10.21 -2.24 -8.82
C LEU A 98 10.09 -1.18 -7.72
N ALA A 99 8.92 -1.09 -7.07
CA ALA A 99 8.69 -0.24 -5.92
C ALA A 99 9.45 -0.76 -4.69
N GLY A 100 9.90 0.14 -3.81
CA GLY A 100 10.49 -0.21 -2.51
C GLY A 100 9.50 -0.73 -1.46
N ASP A 101 8.26 -1.00 -1.86
CA ASP A 101 7.12 -1.42 -1.07
C ASP A 101 6.74 -2.87 -1.40
N LEU A 102 7.00 -3.81 -0.47
CA LEU A 102 6.69 -5.24 -0.69
C LEU A 102 5.18 -5.49 -0.81
N GLY A 103 4.34 -4.60 -0.28
CA GLY A 103 2.90 -4.65 -0.45
C GLY A 103 2.49 -4.48 -1.90
N LEU A 104 3.06 -3.50 -2.59
CA LEU A 104 2.81 -3.27 -4.02
C LEU A 104 3.35 -4.41 -4.87
N GLN A 105 4.55 -4.92 -4.57
CA GLN A 105 5.11 -6.10 -5.23
C GLN A 105 4.18 -7.31 -5.08
N THR A 106 3.73 -7.58 -3.85
CA THR A 106 2.79 -8.67 -3.55
C THR A 106 1.45 -8.49 -4.25
N ALA A 107 0.99 -7.24 -4.40
CA ALA A 107 -0.25 -6.95 -5.11
C ALA A 107 -0.18 -7.33 -6.59
N ASP A 108 0.94 -7.04 -7.26
CA ASP A 108 1.18 -7.51 -8.63
C ASP A 108 1.26 -9.05 -8.68
N GLU A 109 2.11 -9.66 -7.84
CA GLU A 109 2.41 -11.09 -7.89
C GLU A 109 1.16 -11.96 -7.67
N LYS A 110 0.26 -11.52 -6.78
CA LYS A 110 -0.99 -12.21 -6.45
C LYS A 110 -2.17 -11.76 -7.32
N GLY A 111 -1.97 -10.81 -8.25
CA GLY A 111 -3.04 -10.27 -9.09
C GLY A 111 -4.10 -9.49 -8.32
N LEU A 112 -3.72 -8.89 -7.19
CA LEU A 112 -4.57 -8.04 -6.34
C LEU A 112 -4.61 -6.59 -6.82
N SER A 113 -3.74 -6.20 -7.74
CA SER A 113 -3.86 -4.94 -8.47
C SER A 113 -4.76 -5.07 -9.70
N THR A 114 -5.13 -3.91 -10.26
CA THR A 114 -5.82 -3.80 -11.55
C THR A 114 -4.85 -3.21 -12.56
N LYS A 115 -4.52 -4.00 -13.58
CA LYS A 115 -3.73 -3.52 -14.73
C LYS A 115 -4.60 -2.65 -15.61
N LEU A 116 -4.09 -1.48 -15.95
CA LEU A 116 -4.77 -0.50 -16.79
C LEU A 116 -3.90 -0.19 -18.01
N HIS A 117 -4.55 0.16 -19.12
CA HIS A 117 -3.90 0.61 -20.34
C HIS A 117 -4.56 1.90 -20.82
N THR A 118 -4.83 2.80 -19.88
CA THR A 118 -5.47 4.08 -20.16
C THR A 118 -4.40 5.17 -20.20
N SER A 119 -4.53 6.09 -21.15
CA SER A 119 -3.68 7.25 -21.24
C SER A 119 -4.48 8.45 -21.72
N VAL A 120 -3.94 9.63 -21.42
CA VAL A 120 -4.45 10.91 -21.90
C VAL A 120 -3.30 11.67 -22.52
N THR A 121 -3.54 12.24 -23.70
CA THR A 121 -2.58 13.10 -24.40
C THR A 121 -3.15 14.50 -24.51
N HIS A 122 -2.40 15.50 -24.05
CA HIS A 122 -2.75 16.90 -24.19
C HIS A 122 -1.50 17.73 -24.49
N GLU A 123 -1.58 18.64 -25.47
CA GLU A 123 -0.45 19.48 -25.91
C GLU A 123 0.87 18.70 -26.13
N GLY A 124 0.78 17.47 -26.66
CA GLY A 124 1.93 16.61 -26.94
C GLY A 124 2.46 15.83 -25.74
N PHE A 125 2.04 16.15 -24.51
CA PHE A 125 2.37 15.36 -23.32
C PHE A 125 1.39 14.19 -23.17
N THR A 126 1.91 12.98 -22.98
CA THR A 126 1.10 11.77 -22.76
C THR A 126 1.35 11.22 -21.36
N LEU A 127 0.29 11.11 -20.57
CA LEU A 127 0.32 10.47 -19.26
C LEU A 127 -0.49 9.17 -19.31
N GLY A 128 0.15 8.06 -18.94
CA GLY A 128 -0.44 6.74 -18.85
C GLY A 128 -0.64 6.29 -17.41
N ILE A 129 -1.70 5.52 -17.17
CA ILE A 129 -1.94 4.79 -15.93
C ILE A 129 -1.80 3.31 -16.25
N SER A 130 -0.78 2.68 -15.68
CA SER A 130 -0.46 1.27 -15.96
C SER A 130 -1.06 0.33 -14.94
N GLU A 131 -1.26 0.79 -13.70
CA GLU A 131 -1.68 -0.08 -12.60
C GLU A 131 -2.28 0.71 -11.43
N VAL A 132 -3.29 0.14 -10.79
CA VAL A 132 -3.85 0.67 -9.54
C VAL A 132 -4.12 -0.44 -8.54
N VAL A 133 -3.91 -0.17 -7.25
CA VAL A 133 -4.30 -1.04 -6.15
C VAL A 133 -5.02 -0.24 -5.08
N TYR A 134 -6.04 -0.86 -4.49
CA TYR A 134 -6.74 -0.35 -3.30
C TYR A 134 -6.95 -1.53 -2.35
N ASP A 135 -6.59 -1.34 -1.09
CA ASP A 135 -6.60 -2.40 -0.07
C ASP A 135 -7.52 -2.10 1.12
N GLY A 136 -8.37 -1.09 1.00
CA GLY A 136 -9.21 -0.59 2.09
C GLY A 136 -8.53 0.43 3.01
N THR A 137 -7.21 0.60 2.93
CA THR A 137 -6.44 1.52 3.79
C THR A 137 -5.71 2.60 3.00
N ARG A 138 -5.32 2.32 1.75
CA ARG A 138 -4.68 3.25 0.83
C ARG A 138 -4.93 2.87 -0.63
N VAL A 139 -4.85 3.85 -1.51
CA VAL A 139 -4.86 3.69 -2.96
C VAL A 139 -3.47 4.04 -3.48
N SER A 140 -2.90 3.18 -4.31
CA SER A 140 -1.62 3.44 -5.00
C SER A 140 -1.81 3.29 -6.51
N ILE A 141 -1.27 4.25 -7.28
CA ILE A 141 -1.47 4.37 -8.73
C ILE A 141 -0.10 4.48 -9.39
N ALA A 142 0.22 3.56 -10.29
CA ALA A 142 1.40 3.65 -11.12
C ALA A 142 1.11 4.50 -12.36
N ILE A 143 1.89 5.57 -12.52
CA ILE A 143 1.81 6.48 -13.65
C ILE A 143 3.12 6.44 -14.45
N GLU A 144 3.02 6.61 -15.76
CA GLU A 144 4.19 6.69 -16.64
C GLU A 144 3.95 7.61 -17.84
N ARG A 145 5.04 8.10 -18.42
CA ARG A 145 5.04 8.77 -19.72
C ARG A 145 5.89 7.97 -20.72
N PRO A 146 5.63 8.07 -22.03
CA PRO A 146 6.53 7.48 -23.03
C PRO A 146 7.95 8.04 -22.91
N HIS A 147 8.96 7.17 -22.99
CA HIS A 147 10.35 7.58 -23.01
C HIS A 147 10.68 8.35 -24.30
N ILE A 148 11.39 9.46 -24.19
CA ILE A 148 11.79 10.29 -25.34
C ILE A 148 13.32 10.16 -25.51
N GLU A 149 13.74 9.31 -26.45
CA GLU A 149 15.15 8.91 -26.69
C GLU A 149 16.13 10.08 -26.99
N ASN A 150 15.63 11.28 -27.26
CA ASN A 150 16.43 12.47 -27.60
C ASN A 150 16.35 13.61 -26.58
N GLU A 151 15.58 13.44 -25.52
CA GLU A 151 15.59 14.37 -24.41
C GLU A 151 16.70 13.95 -23.45
N ASN A 152 17.72 14.80 -23.30
CA ASN A 152 18.63 14.74 -22.14
C ASN A 152 17.87 15.11 -20.84
N GLU A 153 16.63 14.64 -20.66
CA GLU A 153 15.82 14.94 -19.49
C GLU A 153 16.36 14.12 -18.31
N LYS A 154 17.28 14.75 -17.57
CA LYS A 154 17.51 14.42 -16.15
C LYS A 154 16.24 14.62 -15.33
N GLU A 155 15.30 15.41 -15.84
CA GLU A 155 14.02 15.70 -15.21
C GLU A 155 13.16 14.44 -15.15
N THR A 156 12.62 14.17 -13.97
CA THR A 156 11.72 13.05 -13.70
C THR A 156 10.27 13.46 -13.96
N LEU A 157 9.40 12.48 -14.24
CA LEU A 157 7.95 12.67 -14.31
C LEU A 157 7.42 13.32 -13.02
N GLN A 158 7.98 12.95 -11.87
CA GLN A 158 7.63 13.54 -10.58
C GLN A 158 7.94 15.05 -10.52
N GLU A 159 9.08 15.49 -11.03
CA GLU A 159 9.46 16.91 -11.06
C GLU A 159 8.58 17.75 -12.00
N ARG A 160 8.03 17.13 -13.05
CA ARG A 160 7.11 17.78 -13.99
C ARG A 160 5.70 17.97 -13.46
N ILE A 161 5.26 17.16 -12.50
CA ILE A 161 3.92 17.24 -11.92
C ILE A 161 3.92 18.35 -10.86
N SER A 162 3.22 19.44 -11.14
CA SER A 162 3.15 20.60 -10.23
C SER A 162 1.94 20.58 -9.30
N ASP A 163 0.85 19.90 -9.68
CA ASP A 163 -0.36 19.76 -8.87
C ASP A 163 -1.11 18.48 -9.24
N ILE A 164 -1.74 17.84 -8.24
CA ILE A 164 -2.62 16.68 -8.41
C ILE A 164 -3.90 16.94 -7.63
N LYS A 165 -5.04 16.82 -8.31
CA LYS A 165 -6.37 16.82 -7.69
C LYS A 165 -7.05 15.49 -7.96
N LEU A 166 -7.60 14.90 -6.90
CA LEU A 166 -8.26 13.60 -6.94
C LEU A 166 -9.71 13.72 -6.53
N PHE A 167 -10.58 13.01 -7.24
CA PHE A 167 -12.01 12.98 -6.99
C PHE A 167 -12.51 11.53 -7.00
N ILE A 168 -13.25 11.13 -5.98
CA ILE A 168 -13.93 9.84 -5.89
C ILE A 168 -15.39 10.08 -6.25
N ASN A 169 -15.84 9.53 -7.37
CA ASN A 169 -17.20 9.73 -7.90
C ASN A 169 -17.56 11.22 -7.98
N ASP A 170 -16.70 12.01 -8.64
CA ASP A 170 -16.80 13.49 -8.78
C ASP A 170 -16.72 14.30 -7.47
N VAL A 171 -16.51 13.66 -6.32
CA VAL A 171 -16.35 14.33 -5.02
C VAL A 171 -14.86 14.43 -4.66
N PRO A 172 -14.34 15.63 -4.32
CA PRO A 172 -12.93 15.78 -3.90
C PRO A 172 -12.58 14.82 -2.77
N ILE A 173 -11.39 14.19 -2.81
CA ILE A 173 -10.95 13.26 -1.75
C ILE A 173 -10.97 13.89 -0.36
N ASN A 174 -10.74 15.20 -0.26
CA ASN A 174 -10.77 15.94 1.01
C ASN A 174 -12.15 15.95 1.67
N SER A 175 -13.24 15.71 0.93
CA SER A 175 -14.57 15.53 1.54
C SER A 175 -14.68 14.26 2.38
N PHE A 176 -13.74 13.32 2.26
CA PHE A 176 -13.66 12.10 3.07
C PHE A 176 -12.74 12.25 4.29
N ALA A 177 -12.03 13.39 4.43
CA ALA A 177 -11.19 13.64 5.59
C ALA A 177 -12.02 13.79 6.89
N PRO A 178 -11.41 13.57 8.07
CA PRO A 178 -12.06 13.84 9.36
C PRO A 178 -12.50 15.29 9.49
N GLU A 179 -13.56 15.55 10.25
CA GLU A 179 -13.97 16.90 10.61
C GLU A 179 -12.81 17.64 11.31
N ASN A 180 -12.54 18.89 10.91
CA ASN A 180 -11.40 19.69 11.37
C ASN A 180 -10.00 19.17 10.97
N SER A 181 -9.91 18.19 10.07
CA SER A 181 -8.67 17.85 9.36
C SER A 181 -8.55 18.64 8.07
N ASN A 182 -7.35 19.15 7.76
CA ASN A 182 -7.17 20.05 6.61
C ASN A 182 -7.06 19.35 5.25
N SER A 183 -6.82 18.04 5.16
CA SER A 183 -6.83 17.31 3.88
C SER A 183 -6.46 15.82 4.03
N ILE A 184 -6.76 15.05 2.99
CA ILE A 184 -6.08 13.79 2.70
C ILE A 184 -4.83 14.14 1.88
N GLY A 185 -3.66 13.77 2.41
CA GLY A 185 -2.39 13.99 1.73
C GLY A 185 -2.22 13.07 0.51
N ILE A 186 -1.62 13.62 -0.55
CA ILE A 186 -1.20 12.87 -1.73
C ILE A 186 0.32 12.77 -1.68
N MET A 187 0.83 11.55 -1.68
CA MET A 187 2.26 11.25 -1.70
C MET A 187 2.66 10.79 -3.10
N MET A 188 3.90 11.10 -3.48
CA MET A 188 4.46 10.63 -4.74
C MET A 188 5.80 9.97 -4.47
N HIS A 189 5.94 8.75 -4.98
CA HIS A 189 7.15 7.94 -4.87
C HIS A 189 7.76 7.74 -6.25
N PRO A 190 9.10 7.62 -6.33
CA PRO A 190 9.76 7.27 -7.59
C PRO A 190 9.23 5.94 -8.16
N GLY A 191 9.14 5.88 -9.49
CA GLY A 191 8.85 4.65 -10.21
C GLY A 191 10.09 3.81 -10.50
N LYS A 192 10.05 3.07 -11.61
CA LYS A 192 11.15 2.22 -12.09
C LYS A 192 12.28 3.01 -12.76
N ASP A 193 11.97 4.22 -13.24
CA ASP A 193 12.84 5.09 -14.02
C ASP A 193 12.36 6.55 -13.91
N ASN A 194 13.06 7.48 -14.58
CA ASN A 194 12.68 8.90 -14.60
C ASN A 194 11.31 9.15 -15.24
N ASP A 195 10.75 8.21 -15.99
CA ASP A 195 9.50 8.40 -16.72
C ASP A 195 8.30 7.78 -16.00
N SER A 196 8.49 7.34 -14.75
CA SER A 196 7.47 6.70 -13.95
C SER A 196 7.45 7.17 -12.51
N ALA A 197 6.25 7.15 -11.92
CA ALA A 197 6.03 7.49 -10.52
C ALA A 197 4.86 6.69 -9.94
N ILE A 198 4.76 6.65 -8.63
CA ILE A 198 3.63 6.06 -7.90
C ILE A 198 2.97 7.16 -7.08
N ILE A 199 1.67 7.38 -7.29
CA ILE A 199 0.86 8.28 -6.48
C ILE A 199 0.16 7.45 -5.40
N GLU A 200 0.22 7.88 -4.14
CA GLU A 200 -0.43 7.25 -3.00
C GLU A 200 -1.31 8.24 -2.23
N PHE A 201 -2.48 7.80 -1.80
CA PHE A 201 -3.30 8.52 -0.82
C PHE A 201 -4.07 7.55 0.08
N ALA A 202 -4.42 8.03 1.27
CA ALA A 202 -4.90 7.23 2.38
C ALA A 202 -6.42 7.34 2.60
N ASP A 203 -7.06 6.23 2.94
CA ASP A 203 -8.37 6.25 3.59
C ASP A 203 -8.16 6.61 5.07
N LEU A 204 -8.82 7.68 5.54
CA LEU A 204 -8.69 8.21 6.90
C LEU A 204 -9.83 7.77 7.85
N ARG A 205 -10.54 6.68 7.54
CA ARG A 205 -11.67 6.19 8.35
C ARG A 205 -11.33 5.92 9.82
N ASN A 206 -10.11 5.49 10.11
CA ASN A 206 -9.68 5.20 11.49
C ASN A 206 -9.40 6.47 12.30
N GLN A 207 -9.28 7.63 11.65
CA GLN A 207 -9.09 8.95 12.27
C GLN A 207 -10.37 9.80 12.28
N GLY A 208 -11.54 9.19 12.02
CA GLY A 208 -12.82 9.91 11.96
C GLY A 208 -13.19 10.43 10.57
N GLY A 209 -12.44 10.05 9.53
CA GLY A 209 -12.82 10.30 8.15
C GLY A 209 -13.99 9.43 7.69
N ARG A 210 -14.58 9.78 6.55
CA ARG A 210 -15.56 8.91 5.89
C ARG A 210 -14.80 7.84 5.11
N PRO A 211 -15.20 6.55 5.21
CA PRO A 211 -14.53 5.49 4.46
C PRO A 211 -14.71 5.70 2.95
N PHE A 212 -13.68 5.34 2.18
CA PHE A 212 -13.83 5.24 0.73
C PHE A 212 -14.74 4.06 0.37
N PRO A 213 -15.47 4.12 -0.75
CA PRO A 213 -16.24 2.97 -1.24
C PRO A 213 -15.33 1.79 -1.62
N GLU A 214 -15.84 0.56 -1.53
CA GLU A 214 -15.12 -0.64 -2.01
C GLU A 214 -14.85 -0.62 -3.53
N GLN A 215 -15.67 0.10 -4.29
CA GLN A 215 -15.48 0.34 -5.72
C GLN A 215 -15.93 1.76 -6.06
N PHE A 216 -15.13 2.49 -6.84
CA PHE A 216 -15.40 3.86 -7.24
C PHE A 216 -14.63 4.24 -8.51
N ASP A 217 -15.10 5.29 -9.18
CA ASP A 217 -14.37 5.94 -10.26
C ASP A 217 -13.53 7.06 -9.66
N LEU A 218 -12.22 6.98 -9.88
CA LEU A 218 -11.26 8.00 -9.46
C LEU A 218 -10.92 8.89 -10.65
N THR A 219 -11.29 10.17 -10.59
CA THR A 219 -10.82 11.16 -11.55
C THR A 219 -9.54 11.79 -11.01
N MET A 220 -8.45 11.65 -11.77
CA MET A 220 -7.19 12.33 -11.52
C MET A 220 -7.05 13.52 -12.48
N SER A 221 -6.86 14.71 -11.92
CA SER A 221 -6.59 15.95 -12.65
C SER A 221 -5.19 16.43 -12.29
N THR A 222 -4.26 16.33 -13.24
CA THR A 222 -2.84 16.60 -13.01
C THR A 222 -2.37 17.81 -13.82
N THR A 223 -1.73 18.77 -13.15
CA THR A 223 -1.08 19.90 -13.82
C THR A 223 0.37 19.54 -14.12
N ILE A 224 0.76 19.65 -15.40
CA ILE A 224 2.11 19.36 -15.86
C ILE A 224 2.78 20.68 -16.22
N THR A 225 4.00 20.89 -15.73
CA THR A 225 4.78 22.09 -16.05
C THR A 225 4.96 22.21 -17.57
N GLY A 226 4.61 23.39 -18.11
CA GLY A 226 4.68 23.67 -19.54
C GLY A 226 3.44 23.27 -20.35
N ILE A 227 2.41 22.70 -19.72
CA ILE A 227 1.12 22.36 -20.34
C ILE A 227 0.05 23.28 -19.76
N GLN A 228 -0.77 23.92 -20.60
CA GLN A 228 -1.71 24.96 -20.15
C GLN A 228 -2.86 24.38 -19.32
N ASP A 229 -3.55 23.37 -19.85
CA ASP A 229 -4.70 22.76 -19.20
C ASP A 229 -4.33 21.47 -18.45
N PRO A 230 -4.91 21.21 -17.25
CA PRO A 230 -4.67 19.97 -16.53
C PRO A 230 -5.13 18.73 -17.33
N LEU A 231 -4.30 17.70 -17.32
CA LEU A 231 -4.66 16.40 -17.88
C LEU A 231 -5.64 15.70 -16.93
N LYS A 232 -6.76 15.22 -17.47
CA LYS A 232 -7.78 14.49 -16.71
C LYS A 232 -7.88 13.06 -17.18
N ILE A 233 -7.91 12.12 -16.24
CA ILE A 233 -8.04 10.70 -16.51
C ILE A 233 -8.89 10.03 -15.45
N ASP A 234 -9.82 9.19 -15.90
CA ASP A 234 -10.69 8.40 -15.03
C ASP A 234 -10.11 6.99 -14.87
N ILE A 235 -10.06 6.54 -13.62
CA ILE A 235 -9.41 5.32 -13.18
C ILE A 235 -10.45 4.50 -12.39
N PRO A 236 -10.88 3.33 -12.88
CA PRO A 236 -11.76 2.47 -12.10
C PRO A 236 -10.97 1.83 -10.97
N VAL A 237 -11.39 2.07 -9.73
CA VAL A 237 -10.74 1.53 -8.53
C VAL A 237 -11.67 0.54 -7.85
N LYS A 238 -11.13 -0.62 -7.49
CA LYS A 238 -11.84 -1.65 -6.75
C LYS A 238 -10.90 -2.26 -5.71
N ASN A 239 -11.39 -2.39 -4.49
CA ASN A 239 -10.74 -3.19 -3.47
C ASN A 239 -10.84 -4.67 -3.86
N LYS A 240 -9.68 -5.31 -4.05
CA LYS A 240 -9.58 -6.75 -4.41
C LYS A 240 -9.11 -7.60 -3.25
N ILE A 241 -9.02 -7.03 -2.05
CA ILE A 241 -8.60 -7.72 -0.84
C ILE A 241 -9.81 -8.35 -0.16
N GLU A 242 -9.87 -9.68 -0.16
CA GLU A 242 -10.92 -10.45 0.53
C GLU A 242 -10.41 -11.02 1.86
N ASP A 243 -9.11 -11.34 1.95
CA ASP A 243 -8.49 -11.82 3.17
C ASP A 243 -8.10 -10.65 4.08
N TYR A 244 -8.77 -10.50 5.21
CA TYR A 244 -8.40 -9.50 6.22
C TYR A 244 -8.56 -10.07 7.63
N VAL A 245 -7.58 -9.76 8.49
CA VAL A 245 -7.74 -9.92 9.94
C VAL A 245 -7.92 -8.53 10.53
N THR A 246 -9.01 -8.30 11.26
CA THR A 246 -9.22 -7.06 11.99
C THR A 246 -9.35 -7.34 13.48
N LEU A 247 -8.51 -6.68 14.27
CA LEU A 247 -8.56 -6.70 15.73
C LEU A 247 -8.83 -5.30 16.24
N GLN A 248 -9.62 -5.18 17.30
CA GLN A 248 -9.87 -3.92 18.01
C GLN A 248 -9.49 -4.07 19.49
N PRO A 249 -8.20 -4.21 19.80
CA PRO A 249 -7.73 -4.54 21.15
C PRO A 249 -8.13 -3.49 22.19
N ASN A 250 -8.11 -2.19 21.83
CA ASN A 250 -8.37 -1.08 22.74
C ASN A 250 -7.59 -1.19 24.07
N VAL A 251 -6.33 -1.61 23.98
CA VAL A 251 -5.44 -1.78 25.14
C VAL A 251 -4.64 -0.51 25.35
N SER A 252 -4.71 0.04 26.57
CA SER A 252 -3.99 1.25 26.95
C SER A 252 -2.85 0.98 27.94
N ARG A 253 -1.85 1.83 27.89
CA ARG A 253 -0.75 1.97 28.85
C ARG A 253 -0.52 3.45 29.14
N ASP A 254 -0.08 3.76 30.34
CA ASP A 254 0.19 5.13 30.77
C ASP A 254 1.69 5.26 31.11
N TYR A 255 2.30 6.37 30.71
CA TYR A 255 3.65 6.77 31.09
C TYR A 255 3.70 8.30 31.18
N ASP A 256 4.12 8.82 32.33
CA ASP A 256 4.03 10.25 32.65
C ASP A 256 2.59 10.79 32.47
N ASN A 257 2.38 11.84 31.68
CA ASN A 257 1.08 12.38 31.33
C ASN A 257 0.52 11.82 30.01
N ILE A 258 1.06 10.72 29.48
CA ILE A 258 0.71 10.17 28.17
C ILE A 258 0.01 8.82 28.34
N ARG A 259 -1.22 8.74 27.86
CA ARG A 259 -1.94 7.47 27.64
C ARG A 259 -1.77 7.03 26.20
N PHE A 260 -1.03 5.94 25.99
CA PHE A 260 -0.90 5.27 24.71
C PHE A 260 -1.91 4.14 24.60
N THR A 261 -2.64 4.07 23.49
CA THR A 261 -3.67 3.05 23.24
C THR A 261 -3.47 2.42 21.87
N VAL A 262 -3.44 1.09 21.80
CA VAL A 262 -3.56 0.35 20.54
C VAL A 262 -5.04 0.16 20.26
N LYS A 263 -5.59 0.86 19.26
CA LYS A 263 -7.02 0.84 18.96
C LYS A 263 -7.40 -0.29 18.05
N LYS A 264 -6.67 -0.43 16.94
CA LYS A 264 -7.03 -1.33 15.83
C LYS A 264 -5.80 -1.89 15.13
N ILE A 265 -5.90 -3.12 14.67
CA ILE A 265 -4.92 -3.78 13.81
C ILE A 265 -5.68 -4.37 12.63
N GLU A 266 -5.25 -4.07 11.41
CA GLU A 266 -5.80 -4.59 10.16
C GLU A 266 -4.66 -5.26 9.38
N LEU A 267 -4.77 -6.56 9.16
CA LEU A 267 -3.77 -7.32 8.40
C LEU A 267 -4.38 -7.71 7.07
N THR A 268 -3.78 -7.26 5.98
CA THR A 268 -4.09 -7.72 4.62
C THR A 268 -2.88 -8.42 4.00
N PRO A 269 -3.04 -9.12 2.86
CA PRO A 269 -1.92 -9.69 2.13
C PRO A 269 -0.89 -8.67 1.65
N ILE A 270 -1.21 -7.37 1.63
CA ILE A 270 -0.36 -6.32 1.03
C ILE A 270 -0.05 -5.15 1.99
N THR A 271 -0.79 -4.98 3.07
CA THR A 271 -0.55 -3.91 4.05
C THR A 271 -0.93 -4.38 5.45
N THR A 272 -0.05 -4.09 6.41
CA THR A 272 -0.38 -4.13 7.85
C THR A 272 -0.70 -2.72 8.29
N ASN A 273 -1.93 -2.44 8.74
CA ASN A 273 -2.30 -1.14 9.28
C ASN A 273 -2.53 -1.23 10.80
N ILE A 274 -1.92 -0.33 11.56
CA ILE A 274 -2.05 -0.28 13.01
C ILE A 274 -2.48 1.12 13.41
N THR A 275 -3.66 1.22 14.04
CA THR A 275 -4.18 2.46 14.60
C THR A 275 -3.82 2.57 16.07
N THR A 276 -3.10 3.62 16.43
CA THR A 276 -2.80 3.98 17.82
C THR A 276 -3.43 5.32 18.18
N GLN A 277 -3.55 5.57 19.48
CA GLN A 277 -3.99 6.84 20.02
C GLN A 277 -3.11 7.24 21.19
N LYS A 278 -2.70 8.50 21.23
CA LYS A 278 -2.01 9.12 22.36
C LYS A 278 -2.92 10.21 22.91
N VAL A 279 -3.16 10.19 24.23
CA VAL A 279 -3.91 11.23 24.94
C VAL A 279 -3.05 11.82 26.03
N LEU A 280 -2.97 13.15 26.10
CA LEU A 280 -2.35 13.87 27.20
C LEU A 280 -3.34 14.01 28.36
N THR A 281 -3.10 13.29 29.46
CA THR A 281 -4.06 13.13 30.56
C THR A 281 -4.23 14.39 31.41
N ASP A 282 -3.31 15.35 31.29
CA ASP A 282 -3.38 16.66 31.91
C ASP A 282 -4.09 17.72 31.04
N ASN A 283 -4.62 17.31 29.88
CA ASN A 283 -5.22 18.17 28.86
C ASN A 283 -4.28 19.25 28.31
N SER A 284 -2.95 19.04 28.42
CA SER A 284 -1.97 19.85 27.71
C SER A 284 -2.03 19.57 26.20
N LYS A 285 -1.37 20.42 25.41
CA LYS A 285 -1.33 20.27 23.95
C LYS A 285 -0.08 19.49 23.53
N PHE A 286 -0.21 18.60 22.55
CA PHE A 286 0.91 17.89 21.93
C PHE A 286 2.00 18.83 21.45
N SER A 287 1.64 19.98 20.88
CA SER A 287 2.60 21.02 20.47
C SER A 287 3.46 21.59 21.60
N LEU A 288 3.08 21.36 22.86
CA LEU A 288 3.77 21.80 24.06
C LEU A 288 4.42 20.63 24.83
N SER A 289 4.31 19.39 24.33
CA SER A 289 4.90 18.20 24.95
C SER A 289 5.96 17.60 24.02
N PRO A 290 7.24 18.00 24.15
CA PRO A 290 8.33 17.44 23.36
C PRO A 290 8.41 15.91 23.44
N LEU A 291 8.17 15.36 24.63
CA LEU A 291 8.14 13.91 24.85
C LEU A 291 7.05 13.26 23.99
N ALA A 292 5.81 13.75 24.06
CA ALA A 292 4.68 13.14 23.36
C ALA A 292 4.78 13.25 21.83
N MET A 293 5.42 14.31 21.33
CA MET A 293 5.73 14.46 19.90
C MET A 293 6.86 13.52 19.44
N ALA A 294 7.83 13.24 20.31
CA ALA A 294 8.99 12.40 19.99
C ALA A 294 8.71 10.89 20.07
N ILE A 295 7.55 10.47 20.58
CA ILE A 295 7.19 9.04 20.67
C ILE A 295 6.90 8.48 19.27
N GLY A 296 7.82 7.64 18.80
CA GLY A 296 7.64 6.69 17.71
C GLY A 296 7.22 5.31 18.23
N VAL A 297 6.91 4.39 17.32
CA VAL A 297 6.51 3.01 17.66
C VAL A 297 7.18 2.05 16.69
N ASP A 298 7.94 1.11 17.24
CA ASP A 298 8.41 -0.05 16.48
C ASP A 298 7.44 -1.21 16.66
N ILE A 299 7.24 -2.00 15.61
CA ILE A 299 6.32 -3.14 15.61
C ILE A 299 7.09 -4.40 15.26
N PHE A 300 6.86 -5.45 16.04
CA PHE A 300 7.55 -6.74 15.92
C PHE A 300 6.56 -7.89 15.80
N ASP A 301 6.93 -8.90 15.04
CA ASP A 301 6.23 -10.19 14.98
C ASP A 301 6.58 -11.12 16.16
N ASP A 302 6.03 -12.34 16.17
CA ASP A 302 6.28 -13.36 17.20
C ASP A 302 7.65 -14.02 17.11
N GLN A 303 8.43 -13.71 16.07
CA GLN A 303 9.81 -14.16 15.87
C GLN A 303 10.83 -13.06 16.22
N GLY A 304 10.37 -11.84 16.54
CA GLY A 304 11.20 -10.69 16.83
C GLY A 304 11.65 -9.90 15.60
N ASN A 305 11.05 -10.13 14.43
CA ASN A 305 11.33 -9.35 13.23
C ASN A 305 10.61 -8.01 13.31
N LYS A 306 11.35 -6.92 13.10
CA LYS A 306 10.81 -5.56 13.03
C LYS A 306 10.12 -5.34 11.69
N LEU A 307 8.89 -4.84 11.72
CA LEU A 307 8.16 -4.44 10.53
C LEU A 307 8.65 -3.09 10.03
N LYS A 308 8.81 -3.00 8.71
CA LYS A 308 9.21 -1.77 8.04
C LYS A 308 7.99 -0.90 7.74
N LEU A 309 8.02 0.33 8.23
CA LEU A 309 7.02 1.36 7.92
C LEU A 309 7.06 1.70 6.42
N ILE A 310 5.89 1.82 5.82
CA ILE A 310 5.71 2.31 4.45
C ILE A 310 5.30 3.77 4.49
N SER A 311 4.19 4.06 5.17
CA SER A 311 3.64 5.40 5.34
C SER A 311 2.81 5.47 6.62
N GLY A 312 2.38 6.68 6.98
CA GLY A 312 1.48 6.87 8.12
C GLY A 312 0.80 8.22 8.07
N ASN A 313 -0.34 8.32 8.74
CA ASN A 313 -1.08 9.57 8.86
C ASN A 313 -1.53 9.77 10.31
N GLY A 314 -1.40 11.00 10.79
CA GLY A 314 -1.87 11.42 12.09
C GLY A 314 -3.04 12.39 11.96
N TRP A 315 -3.96 12.32 12.92
CA TRP A 315 -4.97 13.33 13.17
C TRP A 315 -4.88 13.76 14.63
N ASN A 316 -5.00 15.06 14.87
CA ASN A 316 -5.08 15.60 16.22
C ASN A 316 -6.47 16.18 16.43
N ASP A 317 -7.00 16.03 17.63
CA ASP A 317 -8.24 16.70 17.99
C ASP A 317 -8.06 18.23 18.00
N PRO A 318 -9.16 19.00 17.92
CA PRO A 318 -9.09 20.47 17.93
C PRO A 318 -8.44 21.07 19.17
N ASN A 319 -8.53 20.41 20.33
CA ASN A 319 -7.87 20.88 21.55
C ASN A 319 -6.35 20.62 21.52
N GLY A 320 -5.92 19.66 20.70
CA GLY A 320 -4.55 19.24 20.51
C GLY A 320 -4.03 18.35 21.63
N SER A 321 -4.90 17.74 22.44
CA SER A 321 -4.54 16.84 23.55
C SER A 321 -4.70 15.36 23.20
N ASP A 322 -5.31 15.05 22.05
CA ASP A 322 -5.54 13.71 21.55
C ASP A 322 -5.01 13.59 20.12
N GLN A 323 -4.26 12.52 19.87
CA GLN A 323 -3.67 12.20 18.57
C GLN A 323 -3.95 10.75 18.21
N ILE A 324 -4.54 10.53 17.04
CA ILE A 324 -4.74 9.21 16.44
C ILE A 324 -3.78 9.06 15.27
N MET A 325 -3.06 7.93 15.20
CA MET A 325 -2.15 7.64 14.11
C MET A 325 -2.47 6.29 13.48
N ASP A 326 -2.47 6.23 12.15
CA ASP A 326 -2.32 4.96 11.41
C ASP A 326 -0.89 4.81 10.93
N TYR A 327 -0.31 3.65 11.20
CA TYR A 327 0.96 3.19 10.65
C TYR A 327 0.67 2.11 9.61
N ARG A 328 1.01 2.37 8.35
CA ARG A 328 0.98 1.39 7.27
C ARG A 328 2.36 0.78 7.13
N LEU A 329 2.45 -0.51 7.39
CA LEU A 329 3.67 -1.28 7.38
C LEU A 329 3.58 -2.37 6.31
N HIS A 330 4.74 -2.91 5.99
CA HIS A 330 4.83 -4.10 5.15
C HIS A 330 3.94 -5.24 5.70
N PRO A 331 3.32 -6.03 4.79
CA PRO A 331 2.50 -7.16 5.20
C PRO A 331 3.38 -8.23 5.86
N PHE A 332 2.77 -9.02 6.73
CA PHE A 332 3.43 -10.23 7.21
C PHE A 332 3.45 -11.30 6.11
N GLU A 333 4.54 -12.07 6.01
CA GLU A 333 4.59 -13.24 5.11
C GLU A 333 3.51 -14.27 5.47
N SER A 334 3.24 -14.41 6.77
CA SER A 334 2.15 -15.20 7.33
C SER A 334 1.64 -14.52 8.61
N ILE A 335 0.37 -14.71 8.94
CA ILE A 335 -0.24 -14.09 10.12
C ILE A 335 0.55 -14.53 11.38
N PRO A 336 1.17 -13.59 12.12
CA PRO A 336 1.99 -13.93 13.28
C PRO A 336 1.12 -14.37 14.44
N LYS A 337 1.66 -15.10 15.42
CA LYS A 337 0.89 -15.47 16.63
C LYS A 337 0.66 -14.28 17.55
N THR A 338 1.60 -13.35 17.58
CA THR A 338 1.56 -12.15 18.41
C THR A 338 2.15 -10.98 17.65
N ILE A 339 1.65 -9.78 17.94
CA ILE A 339 2.28 -8.53 17.51
C ILE A 339 2.69 -7.76 18.77
N THR A 340 3.92 -7.28 18.80
CA THR A 340 4.44 -6.45 19.89
C THR A 340 4.72 -5.04 19.38
N LEU A 341 4.11 -4.05 20.02
CA LEU A 341 4.35 -2.63 19.78
C LEU A 341 5.26 -2.10 20.89
N LYS A 342 6.39 -1.49 20.49
CA LYS A 342 7.39 -0.92 21.38
C LYS A 342 7.54 0.58 21.12
N PRO A 343 6.84 1.43 21.90
CA PRO A 343 7.04 2.86 21.84
C PRO A 343 8.47 3.24 22.23
N TYR A 344 9.02 4.24 21.55
CA TYR A 344 10.37 4.74 21.77
C TYR A 344 10.44 6.25 21.58
N VAL A 345 11.48 6.88 22.12
CA VAL A 345 11.87 8.26 21.82
C VAL A 345 13.19 8.28 21.08
N GLN A 346 13.35 9.21 20.15
CA GLN A 346 14.64 9.45 19.51
C GLN A 346 15.54 10.26 20.45
N LEU A 347 16.81 9.89 20.50
CA LEU A 347 17.82 10.60 21.29
C LEU A 347 18.42 11.73 20.44
N TYR A 348 18.59 12.90 21.05
CA TYR A 348 19.14 14.10 20.40
C TYR A 348 20.51 14.45 21.00
N GLU A 349 21.36 15.12 20.25
CA GLU A 349 22.64 15.61 20.75
C GLU A 349 22.43 16.72 21.80
N ASP A 350 23.15 16.64 22.92
CA ASP A 350 22.97 17.51 24.11
C ASP A 350 23.13 19.01 23.83
N TYR A 351 23.81 19.38 22.74
CA TYR A 351 24.20 20.76 22.44
C TYR A 351 23.66 21.29 21.10
N GLN A 352 22.89 20.50 20.34
CA GLN A 352 22.29 20.92 19.07
C GLN A 352 20.85 20.42 18.97
N MET A 353 19.91 21.29 19.33
CA MET A 353 18.47 21.01 19.21
C MET A 353 18.11 20.59 17.79
N GLY A 354 17.50 19.41 17.65
CA GLY A 354 17.04 18.87 16.37
C GLY A 354 18.03 17.95 15.66
N ILE A 355 19.24 17.73 16.19
CA ILE A 355 20.19 16.74 15.64
C ILE A 355 20.05 15.43 16.41
N HIS A 356 19.71 14.35 15.70
CA HIS A 356 19.64 13.01 16.28
C HIS A 356 21.04 12.48 16.60
N GLN A 357 21.17 11.82 17.75
CA GLN A 357 22.32 10.94 17.97
C GLN A 357 22.22 9.77 17.00
N LEU A 358 23.30 9.45 16.31
CA LEU A 358 23.33 8.32 15.39
C LEU A 358 24.03 7.11 16.00
N ASP A 359 23.60 5.91 15.61
CA ASP A 359 24.26 4.65 15.92
C ASP A 359 25.39 4.34 14.93
N GLU A 360 26.03 3.18 15.08
CA GLU A 360 27.16 2.75 14.23
C GLU A 360 26.77 2.59 12.75
N ASN A 361 25.48 2.46 12.44
CA ASN A 361 24.95 2.33 11.09
C ASN A 361 24.45 3.67 10.51
N GLY A 362 24.55 4.75 11.29
CA GLY A 362 24.03 6.07 10.90
C GLY A 362 22.52 6.22 11.10
N GLU A 363 21.86 5.30 11.82
CA GLU A 363 20.45 5.42 12.17
C GLU A 363 20.27 6.19 13.49
N SER A 364 19.12 6.86 13.67
CA SER A 364 18.85 7.56 14.92
C SER A 364 18.82 6.60 16.10
N LYS A 365 19.63 6.86 17.13
CA LYS A 365 19.54 6.16 18.40
C LYS A 365 18.18 6.40 19.03
N ILE A 366 17.59 5.32 19.51
CA ILE A 366 16.29 5.33 20.17
C ILE A 366 16.41 4.78 21.59
N GLN A 367 15.51 5.21 22.45
CA GLN A 367 15.29 4.64 23.78
C GLN A 367 13.84 4.16 23.86
N TYR A 368 13.65 2.86 24.08
CA TYR A 368 12.32 2.29 24.30
C TYR A 368 11.73 2.76 25.64
N ILE A 369 10.39 2.82 25.69
CA ILE A 369 9.60 3.09 26.88
C ILE A 369 8.85 1.81 27.26
N PRO A 370 9.44 0.92 28.09
CA PRO A 370 8.87 -0.40 28.39
C PRO A 370 7.48 -0.34 29.03
N GLU A 371 7.15 0.73 29.75
CA GLU A 371 5.86 0.96 30.37
C GLU A 371 4.72 1.06 29.34
N LEU A 372 5.04 1.48 28.12
CA LEU A 372 4.09 1.61 27.02
C LEU A 372 4.08 0.39 26.08
N GLU A 373 4.89 -0.64 26.34
CA GLU A 373 4.95 -1.84 25.51
C GLU A 373 3.64 -2.63 25.57
N VAL A 374 3.16 -3.07 24.40
CA VAL A 374 1.94 -3.87 24.27
C VAL A 374 2.19 -5.06 23.35
N THR A 375 2.05 -6.27 23.90
CA THR A 375 2.01 -7.53 23.12
C THR A 375 0.57 -8.03 23.03
N LEU A 376 0.10 -8.28 21.81
CA LEU A 376 -1.26 -8.70 21.52
C LEU A 376 -1.26 -10.07 20.82
N PRO A 377 -2.06 -11.04 21.29
CA PRO A 377 -2.27 -12.28 20.56
C PRO A 377 -3.13 -12.03 19.31
N ILE A 378 -2.69 -12.57 18.17
CA ILE A 378 -3.47 -12.58 16.94
C ILE A 378 -4.26 -13.89 16.91
N ASN A 379 -5.37 -13.89 17.64
CA ASN A 379 -6.33 -14.98 17.53
C ASN A 379 -7.11 -14.76 16.24
N SER A 380 -6.84 -15.56 15.21
CA SER A 380 -7.63 -15.59 13.98
C SER A 380 -9.08 -15.96 14.32
N GLN A 381 -9.92 -14.96 14.59
CA GLN A 381 -11.36 -15.14 14.52
C GLN A 381 -11.66 -15.17 13.02
N ASN A 382 -11.68 -16.37 12.44
CA ASN A 382 -12.22 -16.57 11.11
C ASN A 382 -13.70 -16.16 11.17
N ASN A 383 -14.06 -15.03 10.55
CA ASN A 383 -15.45 -14.74 10.23
C ASN A 383 -15.86 -15.51 8.98
#